data_AF-A0A225DDB3-F1
#
_entry.id   AF-A0A225DDB3-F1
#
_cell.length_a   1.000
_cell.length_b   1.000
_cell.length_c   1.000
_cell.angle_alpha   90.00
_cell.angle_beta   90.00
_cell.angle_gamma   90.00
#
_symmetry.space_group_name_H-M   'P 1'
#
loop_
_entity.id
_entity.type
_entity.pdbx_description
1 polymer ?
#
loop_
_entity_poly.entity_id
_entity_poly.type
_entity_poly.pdbx_seq_one_letter_code
_entity_poly.pdbx_strand_id
1 'polypeptide(L)' 'MNLFDEKRAENTAASSASLLLHMLPNLMMLPAPQAYDRIREHLQTCIYAYIEQTPTPSFPPQPSAN' A
#
# COMPACT_ATOMS: atom_id res chain seq x y z
N MET A 1 -19.40 -3.52 -1.68
CA MET A 1 -17.95 -3.41 -1.90
C MET A 1 -17.77 -2.69 -3.22
N ASN A 2 -17.12 -1.51 -3.26
CA ASN A 2 -17.01 -0.71 -4.48
C ASN A 2 -15.99 -1.35 -5.44
N LEU A 3 -16.39 -1.66 -6.68
CA LEU A 3 -15.50 -2.25 -7.71
C LEU A 3 -14.23 -1.43 -7.96
N PHE A 4 -14.31 -0.10 -7.76
CA PHE A 4 -13.18 0.83 -7.87
C PHE A 4 -12.14 0.65 -6.75
N ASP A 5 -12.57 0.21 -5.57
CA ASP A 5 -11.71 -0.07 -4.42
C ASP A 5 -10.94 -1.38 -4.66
N GLU A 6 -11.61 -2.40 -5.20
CA GLU A 6 -11.05 -3.72 -5.51
C GLU A 6 -9.96 -3.66 -6.59
N LYS A 7 -10.23 -3.03 -7.73
CA LYS A 7 -9.23 -2.86 -8.82
C LYS A 7 -8.00 -2.07 -8.35
N ARG A 8 -8.21 -1.15 -7.43
CA ARG A 8 -7.13 -0.30 -6.92
C ARG A 8 -6.31 -0.99 -5.85
N ALA A 9 -6.96 -1.77 -4.99
CA ALA A 9 -6.29 -2.69 -4.08
C ALA A 9 -5.45 -3.71 -4.87
N GLU A 10 -5.99 -4.27 -5.95
CA GLU A 10 -5.27 -5.18 -6.85
C GLU A 10 -4.04 -4.51 -7.48
N ASN A 11 -4.19 -3.31 -8.05
CA ASN A 11 -3.05 -2.60 -8.66
C ASN A 11 -1.97 -2.22 -7.63
N THR A 12 -2.38 -1.86 -6.40
CA THR A 12 -1.45 -1.54 -5.31
C THR A 12 -0.73 -2.79 -4.82
N ALA A 13 -1.44 -3.92 -4.70
CA ALA A 13 -0.86 -5.21 -4.34
C ALA A 13 0.08 -5.75 -5.43
N ALA A 14 -0.27 -5.59 -6.70
CA ALA A 14 0.60 -5.97 -7.82
C ALA A 14 1.87 -5.13 -7.86
N SER A 15 1.75 -3.81 -7.62
CA SER A 15 2.89 -2.89 -7.55
C SER A 15 3.80 -3.20 -6.37
N SER A 16 3.25 -3.46 -5.19
CA SER A 16 4.03 -3.84 -4.00
C SER A 16 4.69 -5.20 -4.16
N ALA A 17 4.02 -6.18 -4.76
CA ALA A 17 4.60 -7.49 -5.08
C ALA A 17 5.77 -7.37 -6.07
N SER A 18 5.63 -6.56 -7.11
CA SER A 18 6.70 -6.31 -8.10
C SER A 18 7.94 -5.67 -7.47
N LEU A 19 7.75 -4.72 -6.55
CA LEU A 19 8.83 -4.09 -5.81
C LEU A 19 9.50 -5.05 -4.82
N LEU A 20 8.72 -5.90 -4.13
CA LEU A 20 9.27 -6.95 -3.27
C LEU A 20 10.11 -7.96 -4.06
N LEU A 21 9.67 -8.35 -5.26
CA LEU A 21 10.44 -9.22 -6.16
C LEU A 21 11.76 -8.57 -6.60
N HIS A 22 11.79 -7.26 -6.81
CA HIS A 22 13.02 -6.51 -7.09
C HIS A 22 13.97 -6.44 -5.89
N MET A 23 13.44 -6.36 -4.67
CA MET A 23 14.25 -6.31 -3.45
C MET A 23 14.72 -7.67 -2.97
N LEU A 24 14.09 -8.75 -3.43
CA LEU A 24 14.34 -10.14 -3.02
C LEU A 24 15.82 -10.56 -3.07
N PRO A 25 16.60 -10.25 -4.13
CA PRO A 25 18.02 -10.56 -4.17
C PRO A 25 18.80 -9.88 -3.04
N ASN A 26 18.49 -8.62 -2.75
CA ASN A 26 19.14 -7.86 -1.67
C ASN A 26 18.70 -8.39 -0.29
N LEU A 27 17.44 -8.78 -0.14
CA LEU A 27 16.91 -9.36 1.11
C LEU A 27 17.55 -10.71 1.43
N MET A 28 17.85 -11.53 0.42
CA MET A 28 18.53 -12.82 0.62
C MET A 28 19.99 -12.68 1.10
N MET A 29 20.61 -11.51 0.91
CA MET A 29 21.97 -11.25 1.42
C MET A 29 21.97 -10.75 2.88
N LEU A 30 20.81 -10.40 3.42
CA LEU A 30 20.68 -9.89 4.78
C LEU A 30 20.39 -11.03 5.79
N PRO A 31 20.85 -10.88 7.04
CA PRO A 31 20.40 -11.77 8.11
C PRO A 31 18.89 -11.62 8.32
N ALA A 32 18.22 -12.74 8.65
CA ALA A 32 16.76 -12.82 8.73
C ALA A 32 16.07 -11.67 9.50
N PRO A 33 16.59 -11.18 10.65
CA PRO A 33 15.97 -10.05 11.35
C PRO A 33 15.96 -8.76 10.51
N GLN A 34 17.06 -8.46 9.82
CA GLN A 34 17.17 -7.26 9.00
C GLN A 34 16.32 -7.37 7.73
N ALA A 35 16.26 -8.55 7.12
CA ALA A 35 15.37 -8.80 5.99
C ALA A 35 13.89 -8.60 6.39
N TYR A 36 13.50 -9.07 7.57
CA TYR A 36 12.15 -8.87 8.10
C TYR A 36 11.82 -7.39 8.31
N ASP A 37 12.71 -6.62 8.93
CA ASP A 37 12.50 -5.18 9.14
C ASP A 37 12.31 -4.44 7.80
N ARG A 38 13.13 -4.75 6.79
CA ARG A 38 13.02 -4.14 5.46
C ARG A 38 11.71 -4.48 4.74
N ILE A 39 11.26 -5.73 4.85
CA ILE A 39 9.95 -6.16 4.30
C ILE A 39 8.83 -5.43 5.04
N ARG A 40 8.93 -5.32 6.37
CA ARG A 40 7.93 -4.64 7.21
C ARG A 40 7.80 -3.17 6.85
N GLU A 41 8.91 -2.45 6.74
CA GLU A 41 8.93 -1.04 6.33
C GLU A 41 8.30 -0.85 4.94
N HIS A 42 8.66 -1.71 3.98
CA HIS A 42 8.10 -1.64 2.63
C HIS A 42 6.59 -1.84 2.61
N LEU A 43 6.08 -2.85 3.32
CA LEU A 43 4.64 -3.10 3.42
C LEU A 43 3.92 -1.93 4.08
N GLN A 44 4.50 -1.34 5.12
CA GLN A 44 3.94 -0.13 5.75
C GLN A 44 3.84 1.02 4.75
N THR A 45 4.90 1.30 3.98
CA THR A 45 4.87 2.34 2.94
C THR A 45 3.79 2.08 1.90
N CYS A 46 3.62 0.84 1.44
CA CYS A 46 2.57 0.50 0.48
C CYS A 46 1.16 0.69 1.06
N ILE A 47 0.95 0.35 2.34
CA ILE A 47 -0.32 0.57 3.03
C ILE A 47 -0.59 2.07 3.19
N TYR A 48 0.41 2.87 3.58
CA TYR A 48 0.26 4.32 3.65
C TYR A 48 -0.06 4.93 2.28
N ALA A 49 0.65 4.52 1.23
CA ALA A 49 0.38 4.98 -0.13
C ALA A 49 -1.04 4.60 -0.59
N TYR A 50 -1.54 3.42 -0.22
CA TYR A 50 -2.93 3.03 -0.46
C TYR A 50 -3.92 3.98 0.24
N ILE A 51 -3.68 4.23 1.53
CA ILE A 51 -4.53 5.08 2.37
C ILE A 51 -4.51 6.55 1.89
N GLU A 52 -3.35 7.10 1.57
CA GLU A 52 -3.22 8.48 1.08
C GLU A 52 -3.86 8.67 -0.29
N GLN A 53 -3.76 7.66 -1.16
CA GLN A 53 -4.41 7.72 -2.46
C GLN A 53 -5.93 7.48 -2.33
N THR A 54 -6.43 6.88 -1.24
CA THR A 54 -7.88 6.76 -0.99
C THR A 54 -8.36 8.10 -0.49
N PRO A 55 -9.13 8.89 -1.28
CA PRO A 55 -9.81 10.02 -0.70
C PRO A 55 -10.66 9.47 0.45
N THR A 56 -10.39 9.93 1.67
CA THR A 56 -11.30 9.68 2.78
C THR A 56 -12.68 10.12 2.30
N PRO A 57 -13.70 9.23 2.29
CA PRO A 57 -15.05 9.69 2.01
C PRO A 57 -15.36 10.75 3.06
N SER A 58 -15.42 12.01 2.62
CA SER A 58 -15.76 13.13 3.49
C SER A 58 -17.24 12.96 3.83
N PHE A 59 -17.50 12.27 4.94
CA PHE A 59 -18.80 12.26 5.59
C PHE A 59 -18.62 12.99 6.93
N PRO A 60 -19.50 13.94 7.28
CA PRO A 60 -20.85 14.14 6.74
C PRO A 60 -20.87 14.92 5.42
N PRO A 61 -21.97 14.81 4.63
CA PRO A 61 -22.20 15.72 3.51
C PRO A 61 -22.16 17.14 4.06
N GLN A 62 -21.30 17.97 3.47
CA GLN A 62 -21.33 19.40 3.69
C GLN A 62 -22.76 19.86 3.31
N PRO A 63 -23.52 20.53 4.19
CA PRO A 63 -24.78 21.13 3.77
C PRO A 63 -24.45 22.12 2.65
N SER A 64 -24.99 21.91 1.46
CA SER A 64 -24.93 22.90 0.38
C SER A 64 -25.55 24.19 0.89
N ALA A 65 -24.70 25.16 1.22
CA ALA A 65 -25.09 26.53 1.46
C ALA A 65 -24.80 27.32 0.17
N ASN A 66 -25.76 27.32 -0.75
CA ASN A 66 -26.23 28.40 -1.63
C ASN A 66 -26.94 27.83 -2.85
#